data_AF-A0A378KQI6-F1
#
_entry.id   AF-A0A378KQI6-F1
#
_cell.length_a   1.000
_cell.length_b   1.000
_cell.length_c   1.000
_cell.angle_alpha   90.00
_cell.angle_beta   90.00
_cell.angle_gamma   90.00
#
_symmetry.space_group_name_H-M   'P 1'
#
loop_
_entity.id
_entity.type
_entity.pdbx_description
1 polymer ?
#
loop_
_entity_poly.entity_id
_entity_poly.type
_entity_poly.pdbx_seq_one_letter_code
_entity_poly.pdbx_strand_id
1 'polypeptide(L)'
;MISNKEDLEINKNSIYFKAVLESTLIFKIKGTAKSLFDIWVEHAKQRYPNYLFQAKEEILADDLITAFAKGLEFVWRNENKTKRNMPEWSVGVVLDTASVTLNTHWSQEYIYKQTHEYKDLCLLISLSQFLKVDAIAVKRIEALYRHKMKKEISIIEQESEKKDKIIDLTQFKKNKKSGAAFKKNIIDYLDSLYYEKHFLIFGDILKNKSSFVLADFFNHDEMKSLIESVNSR
;
A
#
# COMPACT_ATOMS: atom_id res chain seq x y z
N MET A 1 5.29 22.54 -0.36
CA MET A 1 4.14 21.62 -0.42
C MET A 1 4.50 20.37 0.36
N ILE A 2 4.16 20.39 1.65
CA ILE A 2 4.34 19.25 2.56
C ILE A 2 3.14 18.36 2.29
N SER A 3 3.37 17.24 1.60
CA SER A 3 2.38 16.18 1.48
C SER A 3 2.21 15.59 2.88
N ASN A 4 1.02 15.79 3.45
CA ASN A 4 0.60 15.11 4.65
C ASN A 4 0.67 13.61 4.39
N LYS A 5 1.70 12.97 4.94
CA LYS A 5 1.62 11.58 5.39
C LYS A 5 0.66 11.56 6.57
N GLU A 6 -0.63 11.62 6.28
CA GLU A 6 -1.56 10.83 7.05
C GLU A 6 -1.34 9.40 6.54
N ASP A 7 -0.67 8.59 7.35
CA ASP A 7 -1.05 7.19 7.40
C ASP A 7 -2.59 7.17 7.43
N LEU A 8 -3.21 6.41 6.53
CA LEU A 8 -4.63 6.08 6.58
C LEU A 8 -4.85 5.25 7.85
N GLU A 9 -4.72 5.90 9.00
CA GLU A 9 -5.12 5.38 10.29
C GLU A 9 -6.63 5.22 10.15
N ILE A 10 -7.04 3.96 10.04
CA ILE A 10 -8.44 3.59 9.93
C ILE A 10 -9.12 4.13 11.18
N ASN A 11 -9.83 5.25 11.04
CA ASN A 11 -10.60 5.81 12.14
C ASN A 11 -11.79 4.88 12.38
N LYS A 12 -11.58 3.83 13.19
CA LYS A 12 -12.61 2.87 13.60
C LYS A 12 -13.76 3.54 14.37
N ASN A 13 -13.61 4.81 14.76
CA ASN A 13 -14.68 5.62 15.36
C ASN A 13 -15.51 6.40 14.34
N SER A 14 -15.24 6.26 13.04
CA SER A 14 -16.02 6.95 12.00
C SER A 14 -17.47 6.45 11.96
N ILE A 15 -18.37 7.31 11.47
CA ILE A 15 -19.79 6.97 11.30
C ILE A 15 -19.99 5.75 10.39
N TYR A 16 -19.08 5.51 9.44
CA TYR A 16 -19.14 4.40 8.49
C TYR A 16 -18.79 3.07 9.15
N PHE A 17 -17.77 3.05 10.01
CA PHE A 17 -17.44 1.86 10.80
C PHE A 17 -18.57 1.49 11.76
N LYS A 18 -19.12 2.49 12.45
CA LYS A 18 -20.27 2.29 13.34
C LYS A 18 -21.48 1.76 12.59
N ALA A 19 -21.77 2.30 11.40
CA ALA A 19 -22.88 1.82 10.57
C ALA A 19 -22.73 0.33 10.21
N VAL A 20 -21.53 -0.13 9.83
CA VAL A 20 -21.31 -1.56 9.55
C VAL A 20 -21.46 -2.41 10.81
N LEU A 21 -20.84 -2.01 11.92
CA LEU A 21 -20.84 -2.77 13.18
C LEU A 21 -22.23 -2.90 13.81
N GLU A 22 -23.06 -1.87 13.69
CA GLU A 22 -24.41 -1.82 14.24
C GLU A 22 -25.46 -2.38 13.27
N SER A 23 -25.09 -2.67 12.02
CA SER A 23 -25.99 -3.27 11.03
C SER A 23 -26.17 -4.77 11.24
N THR A 24 -27.28 -5.30 10.74
CA THR A 24 -27.52 -6.76 10.65
C THR A 24 -26.52 -7.46 9.71
N LEU A 25 -25.86 -6.71 8.82
CA LEU A 25 -24.85 -7.23 7.90
C LEU A 25 -23.65 -7.83 8.62
N ILE A 26 -23.37 -7.40 9.86
CA ILE A 26 -22.21 -7.86 10.64
C ILE A 26 -22.18 -9.38 10.83
N PHE A 27 -23.35 -10.01 11.00
CA PHE A 27 -23.44 -11.47 11.17
C PHE A 27 -23.11 -12.19 9.87
N LYS A 28 -23.57 -11.64 8.74
CA LYS A 28 -23.28 -12.18 7.42
C LYS A 28 -21.80 -12.01 7.09
N ILE A 29 -21.21 -10.85 7.36
CA ILE A 29 -19.77 -10.59 7.22
C ILE A 29 -18.96 -11.65 7.98
N LYS A 30 -19.28 -11.89 9.26
CA LYS A 30 -18.59 -12.90 10.06
C LYS A 30 -18.74 -14.31 9.49
N GLY A 31 -19.92 -14.65 8.97
CA GLY A 31 -20.19 -15.96 8.37
C GLY A 31 -19.58 -16.17 6.98
N THR A 32 -19.35 -15.11 6.19
CA THR A 32 -18.87 -15.23 4.80
C THR A 32 -17.39 -14.91 4.62
N ALA A 33 -16.75 -14.23 5.58
CA ALA A 33 -15.36 -13.76 5.46
C ALA A 33 -14.38 -14.89 5.09
N LYS A 34 -14.50 -16.06 5.74
CA LYS A 34 -13.63 -17.20 5.49
C LYS A 34 -13.81 -17.76 4.09
N SER A 35 -15.04 -18.02 3.67
CA SER A 35 -15.34 -18.52 2.32
C SER A 35 -14.87 -17.57 1.22
N LEU A 36 -15.02 -16.27 1.43
CA LEU A 36 -14.57 -15.26 0.48
C LEU A 36 -13.04 -15.22 0.36
N PHE A 37 -12.34 -15.35 1.49
CA PHE A 37 -10.89 -15.49 1.49
C PHE A 37 -10.43 -16.78 0.81
N ASP A 38 -11.11 -17.90 1.02
CA ASP A 38 -10.75 -19.17 0.39
C ASP A 38 -10.86 -19.12 -1.14
N ILE A 39 -11.91 -18.50 -1.69
CA ILE A 39 -12.04 -18.24 -3.13
C ILE A 39 -10.89 -17.37 -3.63
N TRP A 40 -10.58 -16.29 -2.91
CA TRP A 40 -9.45 -15.42 -3.28
C TRP A 40 -8.12 -16.19 -3.27
N VAL A 41 -7.91 -17.07 -2.28
CA VAL A 41 -6.71 -17.92 -2.17
C VAL A 41 -6.62 -18.92 -3.31
N GLU A 42 -7.73 -19.53 -3.75
CA GLU A 42 -7.76 -20.44 -4.90
C GLU A 42 -7.21 -19.75 -6.15
N HIS A 43 -7.65 -18.52 -6.43
CA HIS A 43 -7.12 -17.72 -7.52
C HIS A 43 -5.65 -17.32 -7.32
N ALA A 44 -5.29 -16.87 -6.11
CA ALA A 44 -3.92 -16.44 -5.81
C ALA A 44 -2.91 -17.60 -5.98
N LYS A 45 -3.27 -18.81 -5.55
CA LYS A 45 -2.41 -20.01 -5.65
C LYS A 45 -2.12 -20.45 -7.08
N GLN A 46 -2.95 -20.09 -8.07
CA GLN A 46 -2.65 -20.36 -9.48
C GLN A 46 -1.36 -19.67 -9.92
N ARG A 47 -1.04 -18.52 -9.34
CA ARG A 47 0.17 -17.73 -9.65
C ARG A 47 1.25 -17.83 -8.59
N TYR A 48 0.87 -17.97 -7.32
CA TYR A 48 1.77 -18.00 -6.18
C TYR A 48 1.60 -19.30 -5.37
N PRO A 49 1.83 -20.49 -5.96
CA PRO A 49 1.54 -21.78 -5.32
C PRO A 49 2.36 -22.04 -4.05
N ASN A 50 3.54 -21.43 -3.96
CA ASN A 50 4.48 -21.63 -2.85
C ASN A 50 4.29 -20.65 -1.69
N TYR A 51 3.34 -19.72 -1.79
CA TYR A 51 3.09 -18.73 -0.74
C TYR A 51 2.15 -19.27 0.32
N LEU A 52 2.33 -18.79 1.56
CA LEU A 52 1.49 -19.17 2.69
C LEU A 52 0.28 -18.25 2.79
N PHE A 53 -0.93 -18.82 2.71
CA PHE A 53 -2.17 -18.08 2.86
C PHE A 53 -2.88 -18.53 4.15
N GLN A 54 -2.63 -17.83 5.25
CA GLN A 54 -3.20 -18.16 6.56
C GLN A 54 -3.65 -16.88 7.26
N ALA A 55 -4.92 -16.86 7.65
CA ALA A 55 -5.55 -15.76 8.36
C ALA A 55 -6.54 -16.33 9.37
N LYS A 56 -6.65 -15.70 10.54
CA LYS A 56 -7.71 -16.01 11.51
C LYS A 56 -9.03 -15.46 11.02
N GLU A 57 -10.13 -16.15 11.30
CA GLU A 57 -11.46 -15.72 10.84
C GLU A 57 -11.83 -14.33 11.37
N GLU A 58 -11.43 -14.00 12.61
CA GLU A 58 -11.70 -12.68 13.18
C GLU A 58 -10.99 -11.56 12.41
N ILE A 59 -9.78 -11.83 11.90
CA ILE A 59 -9.02 -10.88 11.07
C ILE A 59 -9.73 -10.69 9.73
N LEU A 60 -10.18 -11.78 9.10
CA LEU A 60 -10.89 -11.70 7.82
C LEU A 60 -12.22 -10.95 7.96
N ALA A 61 -12.93 -11.14 9.07
CA ALA A 61 -14.15 -10.38 9.36
C ALA A 61 -13.84 -8.88 9.52
N ASP A 62 -12.77 -8.53 10.26
CA ASP A 62 -12.30 -7.15 10.41
C ASP A 62 -11.88 -6.50 9.08
N ASP A 63 -11.28 -7.28 8.18
CA ASP A 63 -10.91 -6.84 6.83
C ASP A 63 -12.17 -6.49 6.01
N LEU A 64 -13.20 -7.34 6.06
CA LEU A 64 -14.48 -7.09 5.39
C LEU A 64 -15.20 -5.86 5.98
N ILE A 65 -15.24 -5.73 7.31
CA ILE A 65 -15.83 -4.55 7.97
C ILE A 65 -15.14 -3.28 7.50
N THR A 66 -13.81 -3.31 7.47
CA THR A 66 -12.97 -2.20 7.00
C THR A 66 -13.26 -1.86 5.54
N ALA A 67 -13.39 -2.86 4.70
CA ALA A 67 -13.66 -2.69 3.28
C ALA A 67 -15.04 -2.06 3.03
N PHE A 68 -16.08 -2.53 3.72
CA PHE A 68 -17.42 -1.93 3.63
C PHE A 68 -17.44 -0.50 4.16
N ALA A 69 -16.79 -0.24 5.30
CA ALA A 69 -16.72 1.11 5.85
C ALA A 69 -16.02 2.09 4.89
N LYS A 70 -14.97 1.66 4.20
CA LYS A 70 -14.31 2.45 3.14
C LYS A 70 -15.20 2.65 1.91
N GLY A 71 -15.98 1.64 1.52
CA GLY A 71 -16.97 1.76 0.45
C GLY A 71 -18.04 2.80 0.77
N LEU A 72 -18.58 2.77 2.00
CA LEU A 72 -19.52 3.79 2.49
C LEU A 72 -18.86 5.17 2.52
N GLU A 73 -17.65 5.28 3.10
CA GLU A 73 -16.92 6.53 3.13
C GLU A 73 -16.72 7.14 1.74
N PHE A 74 -16.38 6.30 0.75
CA PHE A 74 -16.18 6.74 -0.62
C PHE A 74 -17.47 7.30 -1.25
N VAL A 75 -18.60 6.62 -1.05
CA VAL A 75 -19.90 7.09 -1.55
C VAL A 75 -20.28 8.44 -0.93
N TRP A 76 -20.00 8.65 0.36
CA TRP A 76 -20.36 9.90 1.06
C TRP A 76 -19.39 11.06 0.79
N ARG A 77 -18.11 10.78 0.59
CA ARG A 77 -17.11 11.79 0.23
C ARG A 77 -17.21 12.21 -1.24
N ASN A 78 -17.94 11.47 -2.07
CA ASN A 78 -18.14 11.83 -3.47
C ASN A 78 -19.05 13.08 -3.60
N GLU A 79 -18.58 14.09 -4.33
CA GLU A 79 -19.26 15.39 -4.47
C GLU A 79 -20.60 15.31 -5.24
N ASN A 80 -20.85 14.20 -5.94
CA ASN A 80 -22.07 14.03 -6.73
C ASN A 80 -23.27 13.53 -5.88
N LYS A 81 -23.90 14.47 -5.16
CA LYS A 81 -25.09 14.22 -4.33
C LYS A 81 -26.24 13.54 -5.08
N THR A 82 -26.43 13.83 -6.36
CA THR A 82 -27.50 13.24 -7.18
C THR A 82 -27.29 11.74 -7.37
N LYS A 83 -26.05 11.32 -7.64
CA LYS A 83 -25.69 9.89 -7.75
C LYS A 83 -25.76 9.17 -6.41
N ARG A 84 -25.39 9.84 -5.31
CA ARG A 84 -25.52 9.29 -3.94
C ARG A 84 -26.96 8.87 -3.60
N ASN A 85 -27.94 9.59 -4.13
CA ASN A 85 -29.35 9.30 -3.89
C ASN A 85 -29.93 8.23 -4.83
N MET A 86 -29.13 7.70 -5.77
CA MET A 86 -29.50 6.56 -6.62
C MET A 86 -29.04 5.26 -5.93
N PRO A 87 -29.97 4.42 -5.43
CA PRO A 87 -29.62 3.22 -4.68
C PRO A 87 -28.74 2.26 -5.46
N GLU A 88 -29.06 2.02 -6.73
CA GLU A 88 -28.37 1.06 -7.59
C GLU A 88 -26.92 1.47 -7.83
N TRP A 89 -26.69 2.78 -8.04
CA TRP A 89 -25.34 3.32 -8.19
C TRP A 89 -24.55 3.20 -6.90
N SER A 90 -25.15 3.56 -5.77
CA SER A 90 -24.47 3.57 -4.48
C SER A 90 -24.13 2.16 -4.00
N VAL A 91 -25.04 1.19 -4.17
CA VAL A 91 -24.79 -0.22 -3.85
C VAL A 91 -23.63 -0.77 -4.69
N GLY A 92 -23.65 -0.55 -6.01
CA GLY A 92 -22.56 -0.98 -6.88
C GLY A 92 -21.22 -0.39 -6.47
N VAL A 93 -21.17 0.92 -6.21
CA VAL A 93 -19.93 1.61 -5.79
C VAL A 93 -19.40 1.09 -4.46
N VAL A 94 -20.26 0.84 -3.46
CA VAL A 94 -19.82 0.27 -2.17
C VAL A 94 -19.20 -1.11 -2.38
N LEU A 95 -19.86 -1.99 -3.12
CA LEU A 95 -19.39 -3.36 -3.38
C LEU A 95 -18.08 -3.36 -4.19
N ASP A 96 -17.97 -2.54 -5.22
CA ASP A 96 -16.75 -2.42 -6.02
C ASP A 96 -15.58 -1.89 -5.17
N THR A 97 -15.82 -0.86 -4.38
CA THR A 97 -14.79 -0.24 -3.52
C THR A 97 -14.34 -1.21 -2.43
N ALA A 98 -15.28 -1.94 -1.81
CA ALA A 98 -14.97 -2.96 -0.82
C ALA A 98 -14.15 -4.10 -1.45
N SER A 99 -14.52 -4.56 -2.66
CA SER A 99 -13.80 -5.61 -3.39
C SER A 99 -12.36 -5.19 -3.71
N VAL A 100 -12.16 -3.98 -4.23
CA VAL A 100 -10.83 -3.43 -4.51
C VAL A 100 -10.00 -3.29 -3.23
N THR A 101 -10.62 -2.83 -2.14
CA THR A 101 -9.96 -2.67 -0.85
C THR A 101 -9.46 -4.01 -0.31
N LEU A 102 -10.32 -5.04 -0.30
CA LEU A 102 -9.97 -6.38 0.14
C LEU A 102 -8.86 -6.98 -0.72
N ASN A 103 -9.03 -6.95 -2.06
CA ASN A 103 -8.02 -7.51 -2.96
C ASN A 103 -6.67 -6.82 -2.78
N THR A 104 -6.66 -5.49 -2.61
CA THR A 104 -5.43 -4.74 -2.36
C THR A 104 -4.80 -5.14 -1.03
N HIS A 105 -5.60 -5.20 0.03
CA HIS A 105 -5.13 -5.54 1.37
C HIS A 105 -4.55 -6.96 1.42
N TRP A 106 -5.28 -7.96 0.94
CA TRP A 106 -4.85 -9.35 0.94
C TRP A 106 -3.67 -9.60 0.01
N SER A 107 -3.62 -8.93 -1.15
CA SER A 107 -2.44 -8.97 -2.01
C SER A 107 -1.22 -8.38 -1.31
N GLN A 108 -1.39 -7.31 -0.54
CA GLN A 108 -0.30 -6.73 0.24
C GLN A 108 0.16 -7.69 1.35
N GLU A 109 -0.78 -8.23 2.11
CA GLU A 109 -0.49 -9.04 3.30
C GLU A 109 0.07 -10.41 2.94
N TYR A 110 -0.59 -11.12 2.02
CA TYR A 110 -0.34 -12.53 1.76
C TYR A 110 0.45 -12.79 0.48
N ILE A 111 0.73 -11.79 -0.35
CA ILE A 111 1.57 -11.96 -1.55
C ILE A 111 2.79 -11.06 -1.49
N TYR A 112 2.58 -9.75 -1.42
CA TYR A 112 3.66 -8.77 -1.53
C TYR A 112 4.71 -8.93 -0.43
N LYS A 113 4.31 -9.10 0.83
CA LYS A 113 5.24 -9.32 1.96
C LYS A 113 6.08 -10.60 1.84
N GLN A 114 5.66 -11.57 1.04
CA GLN A 114 6.38 -12.84 0.84
C GLN A 114 7.37 -12.78 -0.33
N THR A 115 7.33 -11.73 -1.15
CA THR A 115 8.29 -11.54 -2.24
C THR A 115 9.72 -11.37 -1.71
N HIS A 116 10.71 -11.84 -2.46
CA HIS A 116 12.11 -11.64 -2.08
C HIS A 116 12.43 -10.14 -2.02
N GLU A 117 11.90 -9.40 -2.98
CA GLU A 117 12.09 -7.97 -3.16
C GLU A 117 11.54 -7.15 -1.99
N TYR A 118 10.52 -7.64 -1.26
CA TYR A 118 10.03 -6.97 -0.07
C TYR A 118 11.10 -6.86 1.03
N LYS A 119 11.97 -7.87 1.19
CA LYS A 119 13.07 -7.83 2.17
C LYS A 119 14.09 -6.75 1.83
N ASP A 120 14.41 -6.59 0.54
CA ASP A 120 15.31 -5.54 0.06
C ASP A 120 14.70 -4.14 0.31
N LEU A 121 13.39 -4.02 0.15
CA LEU A 121 12.65 -2.79 0.45
C LEU A 121 12.65 -2.47 1.95
N CYS A 122 12.47 -3.47 2.82
CA CYS A 122 12.62 -3.31 4.27
C CYS A 122 14.01 -2.79 4.63
N LEU A 123 15.07 -3.31 3.99
CA LEU A 123 16.42 -2.80 4.20
C LEU A 123 16.56 -1.33 3.79
N LEU A 124 16.03 -0.95 2.62
CA LEU A 124 16.11 0.43 2.13
C LEU A 124 15.40 1.43 3.06
N ILE A 125 14.19 1.10 3.52
CA ILE A 125 13.45 1.99 4.43
C ILE A 125 14.12 2.04 5.81
N SER A 126 14.63 0.93 6.32
CA SER A 126 15.38 0.90 7.59
C SER A 126 16.65 1.74 7.50
N LEU A 127 17.40 1.65 6.39
CA LEU A 127 18.59 2.47 6.17
C LEU A 127 18.24 3.97 6.12
N SER A 128 17.20 4.34 5.38
CA SER A 128 16.71 5.73 5.33
C SER A 128 16.36 6.27 6.73
N GLN A 129 15.62 5.50 7.53
CA GLN A 129 15.26 5.88 8.90
C GLN A 129 16.47 5.95 9.84
N PHE A 130 17.40 5.00 9.74
CA PHE A 130 18.63 5.02 10.51
C PHE A 130 19.46 6.29 10.21
N LEU A 131 19.59 6.68 8.93
CA LEU A 131 20.30 7.89 8.55
C LEU A 131 19.58 9.18 8.97
N LYS A 132 18.25 9.14 9.14
CA LYS A 132 17.48 10.27 9.71
C LYS A 132 17.88 10.52 11.17
N VAL A 133 18.22 9.50 11.94
CA VAL A 133 18.53 9.63 13.38
C VAL A 133 20.03 9.70 13.69
N ASP A 134 20.90 8.98 12.97
CA ASP A 134 22.33 8.89 13.30
C ASP A 134 23.20 9.85 12.45
N ALA A 135 23.59 10.97 13.05
CA ALA A 135 24.47 11.95 12.42
C ALA A 135 25.93 11.48 12.25
N ILE A 136 26.41 10.54 13.07
CA ILE A 136 27.77 10.00 12.99
C ILE A 136 27.87 9.05 11.79
N ALA A 137 26.88 8.18 11.62
CA ALA A 137 26.78 7.31 10.46
C ALA A 137 26.77 8.10 9.15
N VAL A 138 25.96 9.16 9.09
CA VAL A 138 25.92 10.07 7.93
C VAL A 138 27.30 10.68 7.64
N LYS A 139 28.02 11.16 8.65
CA LYS A 139 29.38 11.71 8.47
C LYS A 139 30.37 10.67 7.94
N ARG A 140 30.31 9.43 8.44
CA ARG A 140 31.16 8.33 7.96
C ARG A 140 30.86 7.97 6.51
N ILE A 141 29.58 7.89 6.15
CA ILE A 141 29.14 7.67 4.77
C ILE A 141 29.58 8.81 3.86
N GLU A 142 29.44 10.06 4.30
CA GLU A 142 29.92 11.23 3.56
C GLU A 142 31.44 11.16 3.32
N ALA A 143 32.22 10.81 4.34
CA ALA A 143 33.68 10.68 4.23
C ALA A 143 34.07 9.57 3.23
N LEU A 144 33.43 8.39 3.32
CA LEU A 144 33.64 7.28 2.39
C LEU A 144 33.25 7.65 0.96
N TYR A 145 32.10 8.31 0.78
CA TYR A 145 31.64 8.80 -0.51
C TYR A 145 32.67 9.76 -1.13
N ARG A 146 33.13 10.76 -0.36
CA ARG A 146 34.17 11.70 -0.81
C ARG A 146 35.48 11.00 -1.16
N HIS A 147 35.90 10.02 -0.37
CA HIS A 147 37.11 9.24 -0.64
C HIS A 147 37.00 8.46 -1.96
N LYS A 148 35.89 7.74 -2.18
CA LYS A 148 35.64 7.01 -3.44
C LYS A 148 35.54 7.93 -4.65
N MET A 149 34.88 9.09 -4.50
CA MET A 149 34.78 10.08 -5.59
C MET A 149 36.15 10.68 -5.94
N LYS A 150 37.02 10.93 -4.95
CA LYS A 150 38.40 11.36 -5.21
C LYS A 150 39.20 10.26 -5.94
N LYS A 151 38.97 8.99 -5.58
CA LYS A 151 39.58 7.84 -6.26
C LYS A 151 39.06 7.69 -7.70
N GLU A 152 37.77 7.88 -7.95
CA GLU A 152 37.23 7.89 -9.33
C GLU A 152 37.77 9.07 -10.16
N ILE A 153 37.88 10.28 -9.61
CA ILE A 153 38.46 11.43 -10.34
C ILE A 153 39.93 11.18 -10.71
N SER A 154 40.69 10.53 -9.83
CA SER A 154 42.08 10.14 -10.13
C SER A 154 42.19 8.94 -11.09
N ILE A 155 41.13 8.12 -11.21
CA ILE A 155 41.04 7.06 -12.21
C ILE A 155 40.48 7.57 -13.54
N ILE A 156 39.67 8.63 -13.61
CA ILE A 156 39.14 9.15 -14.88
C ILE A 156 40.24 9.77 -15.79
N GLU A 157 41.45 9.99 -15.28
CA GLU A 157 42.63 10.24 -16.12
C GLU A 157 43.17 8.96 -16.81
N GLN A 158 42.66 7.78 -16.48
CA GLN A 158 42.98 6.47 -17.06
C GLN A 158 41.74 5.57 -17.18
N GLU A 159 41.30 5.37 -18.43
CA GLU A 159 40.34 4.34 -18.87
C GLU A 159 38.84 4.69 -18.79
N SER A 160 38.33 5.11 -19.95
CA SER A 160 36.96 4.89 -20.35
C SER A 160 36.76 3.42 -20.71
N GLU A 161 35.89 2.69 -20.00
CA GLU A 161 34.92 1.78 -20.64
C GLU A 161 33.90 1.17 -19.66
N LYS A 162 32.67 1.06 -20.18
CA LYS A 162 31.52 0.22 -19.76
C LYS A 162 30.96 0.42 -18.34
N LYS A 163 29.80 1.08 -18.28
CA LYS A 163 28.88 1.01 -17.13
C LYS A 163 27.66 0.17 -17.46
N ASP A 164 27.69 -1.08 -17.02
CA ASP A 164 26.48 -1.88 -16.78
C ASP A 164 25.64 -1.23 -15.67
N LYS A 165 24.33 -1.08 -15.93
CA LYS A 165 23.20 -0.96 -14.99
C LYS A 165 23.43 -0.27 -13.62
N ILE A 166 24.23 0.77 -13.55
CA ILE A 166 24.30 1.64 -12.36
C ILE A 166 23.34 2.81 -12.62
N ILE A 167 22.28 2.89 -11.81
CA ILE A 167 21.39 4.05 -11.75
C ILE A 167 22.26 5.30 -11.57
N ASP A 168 22.12 6.23 -12.50
CA ASP A 168 23.03 7.35 -12.64
C ASP A 168 22.89 8.33 -11.47
N LEU A 169 23.86 8.26 -10.56
CA LEU A 169 24.08 9.24 -9.49
C LEU A 169 24.47 10.64 -10.03
N THR A 170 24.30 10.98 -11.31
CA THR A 170 24.62 12.31 -11.86
C THR A 170 23.92 13.46 -11.14
N GLN A 171 22.74 13.24 -10.56
CA GLN A 171 22.11 14.25 -9.69
C GLN A 171 22.86 14.44 -8.36
N PHE A 172 23.52 13.39 -7.86
CA PHE A 172 24.49 13.47 -6.75
C PHE A 172 25.83 14.07 -7.18
N LYS A 173 26.30 13.79 -8.42
CA LYS A 173 27.56 14.32 -8.98
C LYS A 173 27.58 15.86 -9.04
N LYS A 174 26.42 16.53 -9.09
CA LYS A 174 26.35 17.99 -9.09
C LYS A 174 26.41 18.64 -7.70
N ASN A 175 26.26 17.89 -6.61
CA ASN A 175 26.24 18.46 -5.27
C ASN A 175 27.53 18.16 -4.49
N LYS A 176 28.48 19.11 -4.52
CA LYS A 176 29.58 19.23 -3.53
C LYS A 176 29.08 19.57 -2.10
N LYS A 177 27.80 19.31 -1.80
CA LYS A 177 27.15 19.74 -0.55
C LYS A 177 27.61 18.87 0.62
N SER A 178 27.85 19.48 1.79
CA SER A 178 28.28 18.80 3.02
C SER A 178 27.21 18.87 4.11
N GLY A 179 27.33 18.02 5.13
CA GLY A 179 26.51 18.10 6.34
C GLY A 179 25.02 17.89 6.06
N ALA A 180 24.17 18.81 6.50
CA ALA A 180 22.71 18.66 6.44
C ALA A 180 22.16 18.44 5.01
N ALA A 181 22.78 19.06 4.01
CA ALA A 181 22.35 18.90 2.62
C ALA A 181 22.75 17.54 2.02
N PHE A 182 23.90 16.99 2.42
CA PHE A 182 24.29 15.62 2.05
C PHE A 182 23.32 14.61 2.67
N LYS A 183 23.05 14.77 3.98
CA LYS A 183 22.07 13.97 4.73
C LYS A 183 20.72 13.92 4.04
N LYS A 184 20.18 15.09 3.69
CA LYS A 184 18.90 15.18 2.99
C LYS A 184 18.93 14.45 1.64
N ASN A 185 19.93 14.70 0.81
CA ASN A 185 20.02 14.09 -0.51
C ASN A 185 20.09 12.55 -0.46
N ILE A 186 20.86 11.97 0.46
CA ILE A 186 20.98 10.50 0.55
C ILE A 186 19.67 9.87 1.05
N ILE A 187 18.99 10.53 1.98
CA ILE A 187 17.65 10.12 2.44
C ILE A 187 16.65 10.18 1.29
N ASP A 188 16.58 11.32 0.59
CA ASP A 188 15.64 11.52 -0.52
C ASP A 188 15.88 10.49 -1.63
N TYR A 189 17.14 10.14 -1.89
CA TYR A 189 17.51 9.10 -2.87
C TYR A 189 17.05 7.70 -2.44
N LEU A 190 17.32 7.30 -1.19
CA LEU A 190 16.90 6.00 -0.67
C LEU A 190 15.38 5.88 -0.63
N ASP A 191 14.68 6.94 -0.21
CA ASP A 191 13.23 7.00 -0.20
C ASP A 191 12.68 6.91 -1.64
N SER A 192 13.30 7.58 -2.62
CA SER A 192 12.89 7.49 -4.03
C SER A 192 13.06 6.08 -4.60
N LEU A 193 14.20 5.44 -4.35
CA LEU A 193 14.43 4.04 -4.76
C LEU A 193 13.42 3.08 -4.14
N TYR A 194 13.06 3.30 -2.88
CA TYR A 194 12.03 2.52 -2.21
C TYR A 194 10.68 2.66 -2.92
N TYR A 195 10.21 3.88 -3.17
CA TYR A 195 8.90 4.11 -3.79
C TYR A 195 8.83 3.57 -5.22
N GLU A 196 9.87 3.78 -6.02
CA GLU A 196 9.94 3.28 -7.40
C GLU A 196 9.81 1.76 -7.44
N LYS A 197 10.64 1.06 -6.67
CA LYS A 197 10.61 -0.40 -6.61
C LYS A 197 9.30 -0.93 -6.02
N HIS A 198 8.82 -0.33 -4.94
CA HIS A 198 7.53 -0.68 -4.33
C HIS A 198 6.39 -0.60 -5.36
N PHE A 199 6.30 0.54 -6.07
CA PHE A 199 5.26 0.77 -7.06
C PHE A 199 5.29 -0.27 -8.19
N LEU A 200 6.48 -0.59 -8.71
CA LEU A 200 6.63 -1.58 -9.78
C LEU A 200 6.17 -2.97 -9.36
N ILE A 201 6.64 -3.44 -8.21
CA ILE A 201 6.33 -4.80 -7.72
C ILE A 201 4.86 -4.90 -7.33
N PHE A 202 4.38 -3.97 -6.51
CA PHE A 202 3.01 -4.03 -6.01
C PHE A 202 2.00 -3.76 -7.13
N GLY A 203 2.33 -2.85 -8.06
CA GLY A 203 1.53 -2.61 -9.26
C GLY A 203 1.41 -3.87 -10.13
N ASP A 204 2.46 -4.67 -10.29
CA ASP A 204 2.39 -5.93 -11.03
C ASP A 204 1.51 -6.98 -10.33
N ILE A 205 1.60 -7.08 -9.00
CA ILE A 205 0.72 -7.94 -8.21
C ILE A 205 -0.75 -7.56 -8.43
N LEU A 206 -1.09 -6.27 -8.34
CA LEU A 206 -2.48 -5.79 -8.46
C LEU A 206 -3.08 -5.92 -9.87
N LYS A 207 -2.26 -6.00 -10.93
CA LYS A 207 -2.76 -6.30 -12.28
C LYS A 207 -3.43 -7.67 -12.34
N ASN A 208 -2.96 -8.61 -11.52
CA ASN A 208 -3.49 -9.96 -11.44
C ASN A 208 -4.62 -9.96 -10.40
N LYS A 209 -5.83 -9.53 -10.81
CA LYS A 209 -7.00 -9.57 -9.93
C LYS A 209 -7.33 -11.02 -9.57
N SER A 210 -7.13 -11.39 -8.31
CA SER A 210 -7.78 -12.57 -7.75
C SER A 210 -9.26 -12.25 -7.62
N SER A 211 -10.09 -12.88 -8.45
CA SER A 211 -11.49 -12.50 -8.59
C SER A 211 -12.35 -13.10 -7.49
N PHE A 212 -13.11 -12.24 -6.80
CA PHE A 212 -14.32 -12.61 -6.10
C PHE A 212 -15.33 -11.48 -6.33
N VAL A 213 -16.62 -11.80 -6.31
CA VAL A 213 -17.69 -10.82 -6.54
C VAL A 213 -18.49 -10.70 -5.26
N LEU A 214 -18.39 -9.57 -4.56
CA LEU A 214 -19.12 -9.38 -3.30
C LEU A 214 -20.65 -9.46 -3.49
N ALA A 215 -21.16 -9.15 -4.68
CA ALA A 215 -22.59 -9.27 -4.98
C ALA A 215 -23.12 -10.72 -4.91
N ASP A 216 -22.26 -11.74 -5.01
CA ASP A 216 -22.65 -13.15 -4.83
C ASP A 216 -22.92 -13.48 -3.35
N PHE A 217 -22.42 -12.66 -2.44
CA PHE A 217 -22.52 -12.85 -0.98
C PHE A 217 -23.44 -11.84 -0.32
N PHE A 218 -23.57 -10.63 -0.86
CA PHE A 218 -24.30 -9.52 -0.26
C PHE A 218 -25.33 -9.00 -1.26
N ASN A 219 -26.62 -9.12 -0.92
CA ASN A 219 -27.69 -8.77 -1.85
C ASN A 219 -27.96 -7.26 -1.84
N HIS A 220 -28.70 -6.81 -2.85
CA HIS A 220 -28.96 -5.39 -3.06
C HIS A 220 -29.69 -4.73 -1.87
N ASP A 221 -30.70 -5.39 -1.30
CA ASP A 221 -31.52 -4.81 -0.23
C ASP A 221 -30.76 -4.69 1.10
N GLU A 222 -29.93 -5.69 1.42
CA GLU A 222 -29.00 -5.65 2.56
C GLU A 222 -28.06 -4.45 2.44
N MET A 223 -27.47 -4.26 1.26
CA MET A 223 -26.54 -3.16 1.00
C MET A 223 -27.22 -1.80 1.02
N LYS A 224 -28.43 -1.71 0.46
CA LYS A 224 -29.25 -0.49 0.51
C LYS A 224 -29.57 -0.10 1.96
N SER A 225 -29.97 -1.06 2.79
CA SER A 225 -30.25 -0.81 4.21
C SER A 225 -29.02 -0.31 4.97
N LEU A 226 -27.84 -0.90 4.70
CA LEU A 226 -26.57 -0.43 5.29
C LEU A 226 -26.29 1.03 4.90
N ILE A 227 -26.45 1.38 3.62
CA ILE A 227 -26.26 2.75 3.13
C ILE A 227 -27.25 3.71 3.81
N GLU A 228 -28.53 3.37 3.87
CA GLU A 228 -29.55 4.20 4.53
C GLU A 228 -29.24 4.44 6.02
N SER A 229 -28.64 3.48 6.72
CA SER A 229 -28.26 3.61 8.13
C SER A 229 -27.22 4.70 8.43
N VAL A 230 -26.48 5.14 7.41
CA VAL A 230 -25.54 6.27 7.51
C VAL A 230 -26.28 7.60 7.29
N ASN A 231 -27.37 7.63 6.49
CA ASN A 231 -28.16 8.84 6.25
C ASN A 231 -29.02 9.24 7.47
N SER A 232 -29.34 8.28 8.35
CA SER A 232 -30.16 8.52 9.54
C SER A 232 -29.37 8.97 10.78
N ARG A 233 -28.04 9.14 10.65
CA ARG A 233 -27.13 9.60 11.71
C ARG A 233 -26.62 11.00 11.41
#